data_AF-A0A3D5QDC5-F1
#
_entry.id   AF-A0A3D5QDC5-F1
#
_cell.length_a   1.000
_cell.length_b   1.000
_cell.length_c   1.000
_cell.angle_alpha   90.00
_cell.angle_beta   90.00
_cell.angle_gamma   90.00
#
_symmetry.space_group_name_H-M   'P 1'
#
loop_
_entity.id
_entity.type
_entity.pdbx_description
1 polymer ?
#
loop_
_entity_poly.entity_id
_entity_poly.type
_entity_poly.pdbx_seq_one_letter_code
_entity_poly.pdbx_strand_id
1 'polypeptide(L)'
;CARMRMVTLFDLSAAHGALVLGTSNKTELLLGYGTWYGDMASALNPVGDLYKTQVWGLAEYMGIPKEVIEKHPTADLWQDQTDEGELGFSYRDVDKLLFEMIDKRKNKKELIRMGFDEKFIDEVTRRIKANQFKRCLPVVAKVSDRTVGVDFRYSRDWGL
;
A
#
# COMPACT_ATOMS: atom_id res chain seq x y z
N CYS A 1 -2.61 -9.13 15.92
CA CYS A 1 -2.53 -7.73 16.40
C CYS A 1 -3.13 -6.71 15.42
N ALA A 2 -2.72 -6.64 14.16
CA ALA A 2 -3.16 -5.60 13.21
C ALA A 2 -4.69 -5.43 13.07
N ARG A 3 -5.45 -6.53 12.91
CA ARG A 3 -6.92 -6.48 12.82
C ARG A 3 -7.61 -5.97 14.09
N MET A 4 -7.04 -6.25 15.27
CA MET A 4 -7.60 -5.73 16.52
C MET A 4 -7.42 -4.21 16.62
N ARG A 5 -6.27 -3.68 16.16
CA ARG A 5 -6.04 -2.22 16.08
C ARG A 5 -7.06 -1.56 15.15
N MET A 6 -7.33 -2.16 13.99
CA MET A 6 -8.37 -1.72 13.07
C MET A 6 -9.73 -1.66 13.77
N VAL A 7 -10.15 -2.72 14.45
CA VAL A 7 -11.43 -2.77 15.17
C VAL A 7 -11.53 -1.63 16.18
N THR A 8 -10.49 -1.42 17.00
CA THR A 8 -10.47 -0.33 17.98
C THR A 8 -10.56 1.05 17.33
N LEU A 9 -9.83 1.31 16.24
CA LEU A 9 -9.86 2.60 15.56
C LEU A 9 -11.24 2.91 14.96
N PHE A 10 -11.90 1.91 14.36
CA PHE A 10 -13.24 2.07 13.80
C PHE A 10 -14.34 2.20 14.86
N ASP A 11 -14.19 1.53 16.01
CA ASP A 11 -15.07 1.71 17.16
C ASP A 11 -15.00 3.16 17.69
N LEU A 12 -13.77 3.67 17.91
CA LEU A 12 -13.56 5.06 18.31
C LEU A 12 -14.07 6.05 17.25
N SER A 13 -13.87 5.79 15.96
CA SER A 13 -14.34 6.70 14.92
C SER A 13 -15.86 6.82 14.93
N ALA A 14 -16.58 5.72 15.18
CA ALA A 14 -18.03 5.74 15.33
C ALA A 14 -18.46 6.54 16.57
N ALA A 15 -17.82 6.31 17.72
CA ALA A 15 -18.13 7.02 18.96
C ALA A 15 -17.90 8.53 18.88
N HIS A 16 -16.90 8.96 18.10
CA HIS A 16 -16.52 10.37 17.97
C HIS A 16 -17.07 11.07 16.71
N GLY A 17 -17.81 10.36 15.84
CA GLY A 17 -18.22 10.90 14.55
C GLY A 17 -17.04 11.29 13.65
N ALA A 18 -15.93 10.55 13.75
CA ALA A 18 -14.67 10.82 13.06
C ALA A 18 -14.42 9.83 11.92
N LEU A 19 -13.33 10.04 11.16
CA LEU A 19 -12.87 9.14 10.09
C LEU A 19 -11.50 8.57 10.45
N VAL A 20 -11.31 7.27 10.19
CA VAL A 20 -10.00 6.60 10.35
C VAL A 20 -9.10 6.96 9.17
N LEU A 21 -7.94 7.56 9.46
CA LEU A 21 -6.89 7.82 8.47
C LEU A 21 -5.94 6.62 8.37
N GLY A 22 -5.68 6.17 7.14
CA GLY A 22 -4.72 5.13 6.82
C GLY A 22 -3.30 5.66 6.72
N THR A 23 -2.33 4.76 6.85
CA THR A 23 -0.90 5.11 6.81
C THR A 23 -0.08 4.24 5.86
N SER A 24 -0.72 3.31 5.15
CA SER A 24 -0.02 2.43 4.20
C SER A 24 0.46 3.24 2.99
N ASN A 25 1.74 3.20 2.70
CA ASN A 25 2.31 3.93 1.55
C ASN A 25 2.18 3.13 0.24
N LYS A 26 2.42 3.78 -0.90
CA LYS A 26 2.30 3.18 -2.25
C LYS A 26 3.14 1.92 -2.40
N THR A 27 4.34 1.90 -1.85
CA THR A 27 5.24 0.74 -1.88
C THR A 27 4.62 -0.47 -1.20
N GLU A 28 4.15 -0.31 0.03
CA GLU A 28 3.47 -1.36 0.80
C GLU A 28 2.21 -1.84 0.08
N LEU A 29 1.38 -0.92 -0.41
CA LEU A 29 0.14 -1.24 -1.10
C LEU A 29 0.41 -2.05 -2.38
N LEU A 30 1.42 -1.68 -3.18
CA LEU A 30 1.78 -2.39 -4.41
C LEU A 30 2.33 -3.79 -4.11
N LEU A 31 3.24 -3.90 -3.14
CA LEU A 31 3.83 -5.19 -2.74
C LEU A 31 2.86 -6.08 -1.97
N GLY A 32 1.76 -5.51 -1.46
CA GLY A 32 0.83 -6.19 -0.57
C GLY A 32 1.39 -6.42 0.82
N TYR A 33 2.34 -5.58 1.24
CA TYR A 33 2.98 -5.64 2.54
C TYR A 33 2.10 -4.96 3.60
N GLY A 34 1.06 -5.68 4.00
CA GLY A 34 0.05 -5.19 4.94
C GLY A 34 -1.00 -6.26 5.20
N THR A 35 -1.67 -6.15 6.34
CA THR A 35 -2.75 -7.08 6.70
C THR A 35 -4.04 -6.65 6.02
N TRP A 36 -4.61 -7.52 5.19
CA TRP A 36 -5.92 -7.27 4.60
C TRP A 36 -6.99 -7.18 5.71
N TYR A 37 -7.77 -6.11 5.68
CA TYR A 37 -8.68 -5.67 6.75
C TYR A 37 -8.01 -5.43 8.12
N GLY A 38 -6.71 -5.15 8.13
CA GLY A 38 -5.97 -4.67 9.30
C GLY A 38 -5.54 -3.23 9.11
N ASP A 39 -4.23 -3.01 9.10
CA ASP A 39 -3.58 -1.71 8.84
C ASP A 39 -3.97 -1.08 7.50
N MET A 40 -4.31 -1.89 6.50
CA MET A 40 -4.76 -1.40 5.19
C MET A 40 -6.20 -0.85 5.20
N ALA A 41 -6.97 -1.05 6.27
CA ALA A 41 -8.35 -0.58 6.36
C ALA A 41 -8.41 0.85 6.89
N SER A 42 -8.96 1.77 6.10
CA SER A 42 -9.14 3.18 6.47
C SER A 42 -10.28 3.80 5.67
N ALA A 43 -10.79 4.94 6.14
CA ALA A 43 -11.75 5.74 5.38
C ALA A 43 -11.06 6.61 4.32
N LEU A 44 -9.88 7.14 4.64
CA LEU A 44 -9.02 7.92 3.76
C LEU A 44 -7.56 7.58 4.04
N ASN A 45 -6.73 7.41 3.01
CA ASN A 45 -5.30 7.22 3.17
C ASN A 45 -4.52 8.36 2.46
N PRO A 46 -4.06 9.39 3.19
CA PRO A 46 -3.43 10.57 2.59
C PRO A 46 -2.06 10.30 1.99
N VAL A 47 -1.38 9.22 2.40
CA VAL A 47 -0.01 8.87 1.93
C VAL A 47 0.00 7.65 1.00
N GLY A 48 -1.18 7.14 0.64
CA GLY A 48 -1.32 5.92 -0.17
C GLY A 48 -0.76 6.00 -1.59
N ASP A 49 -0.53 7.20 -2.11
CA ASP A 49 0.10 7.42 -3.43
C ASP A 49 1.55 7.93 -3.32
N LEU A 50 2.14 7.93 -2.12
CA LEU A 50 3.56 8.23 -1.92
C LEU A 50 4.36 6.94 -1.76
N TYR A 51 5.48 6.84 -2.47
CA TYR A 51 6.48 5.80 -2.23
C TYR A 51 7.14 5.97 -0.86
N LYS A 52 7.71 4.90 -0.28
CA LYS A 52 8.35 4.97 1.04
C LYS A 52 9.43 6.04 1.10
N THR A 53 10.25 6.14 0.05
CA THR A 53 11.27 7.18 -0.12
C THR A 53 10.71 8.60 -0.15
N GLN A 54 9.52 8.78 -0.73
CA GLN A 54 8.83 10.08 -0.73
C GLN A 54 8.21 10.39 0.63
N VAL A 55 7.74 9.39 1.36
CA VAL A 55 7.26 9.55 2.75
C VAL A 55 8.40 10.03 3.65
N TRP A 56 9.62 9.50 3.50
CA TRP A 56 10.78 10.02 4.24
C TRP A 56 11.07 11.48 3.91
N GLY A 57 11.09 11.86 2.62
CA GLY A 57 11.27 13.26 2.23
C GLY A 57 10.18 14.19 2.76
N LEU A 58 8.92 13.72 2.80
CA LEU A 58 7.82 14.47 3.39
C LEU A 58 7.99 14.61 4.92
N ALA A 59 8.42 13.55 5.61
CA ALA A 59 8.66 13.58 7.05
C ALA A 59 9.76 14.57 7.43
N GLU A 60 10.86 14.60 6.66
CA GLU A 60 11.92 15.60 6.80
C GLU A 60 11.38 17.03 6.60
N TYR A 61 10.61 17.26 5.54
CA TYR A 61 10.01 18.55 5.25
C TYR A 61 9.04 19.03 6.35
N MET A 62 8.30 18.10 6.97
CA MET A 62 7.38 18.38 8.07
C MET A 62 8.07 18.56 9.43
N GLY A 63 9.39 18.36 9.52
CA GLY A 63 10.14 18.50 10.77
C GLY A 63 9.90 17.35 11.76
N ILE A 64 9.61 16.15 11.27
CA ILE A 64 9.51 14.95 12.11
C ILE A 64 10.89 14.65 12.75
N PRO A 65 10.96 14.22 14.02
CA PRO A 65 12.24 13.93 14.67
C PRO A 65 13.07 12.89 13.91
N LYS A 66 14.39 13.10 13.86
CA LYS A 66 15.32 12.23 13.11
C LYS A 66 15.29 10.80 13.62
N GLU A 67 15.09 10.60 14.91
CA GLU A 67 15.00 9.30 15.55
C GLU A 67 13.83 8.47 15.00
N VAL A 68 12.77 9.12 14.48
CA VAL A 68 11.63 8.46 13.83
C VAL A 68 11.93 8.15 12.37
N ILE A 69 12.62 9.05 11.67
CA ILE A 69 12.95 8.93 10.24
C ILE A 69 14.03 7.87 10.01
N GLU A 70 15.08 7.89 10.83
CA GLU A 70 16.24 6.99 10.73
C GLU A 70 15.98 5.60 11.35
N LYS A 71 14.86 5.44 12.07
CA LYS A 71 14.46 4.12 12.58
C LYS A 71 14.26 3.15 11.42
N HIS A 72 14.91 1.99 11.50
CA HIS A 72 14.75 0.93 10.50
C HIS A 72 13.26 0.56 10.35
N PRO A 73 12.74 0.51 9.11
CA PRO A 73 11.36 0.08 8.86
C PRO A 73 11.09 -1.31 9.41
N THR A 74 10.05 -1.41 10.23
CA THR A 74 9.58 -2.65 10.84
C THR A 74 8.06 -2.57 11.03
N ALA A 75 7.35 -3.63 10.68
CA ALA A 75 5.94 -3.79 11.01
C ALA A 75 5.67 -4.05 12.52
N ASP A 76 6.73 -4.31 13.31
CA ASP A 76 6.71 -4.51 14.77
C ASP A 76 5.62 -5.50 15.23
N LEU A 77 5.47 -6.60 14.47
CA LEU A 77 4.52 -7.67 14.77
C LEU A 77 5.12 -8.71 15.72
N TRP A 78 6.45 -8.86 15.73
CA TRP A 78 7.23 -9.67 16.67
C TRP A 78 8.68 -9.15 16.77
N GLN A 79 9.41 -9.61 17.79
CA GLN A 79 10.77 -9.16 18.10
C GLN A 79 11.75 -9.49 16.94
N ASP A 80 12.60 -8.52 16.58
CA ASP A 80 13.62 -8.58 15.51
C ASP A 80 13.11 -8.57 14.05
N GLN A 81 11.84 -8.23 13.82
CA GLN A 81 11.30 -8.07 12.46
C GLN A 81 11.90 -6.83 11.77
N THR A 82 12.37 -6.98 10.52
CA THR A 82 12.72 -5.86 9.62
C THR A 82 12.07 -6.04 8.27
N ASP A 83 11.50 -4.97 7.73
CA ASP A 83 10.76 -5.03 6.46
C ASP A 83 11.70 -5.41 5.30
N GLU A 84 12.92 -4.87 5.28
CA GLU A 84 13.93 -5.17 4.25
C GLU A 84 14.41 -6.62 4.32
N GLY A 85 14.43 -7.23 5.51
CA GLY A 85 14.73 -8.65 5.70
C GLY A 85 13.64 -9.57 5.13
N GLU A 86 12.37 -9.20 5.27
CA GLU A 86 11.25 -9.97 4.71
C GLU A 86 11.05 -9.73 3.20
N LEU A 87 11.32 -8.50 2.75
CA LEU A 87 11.23 -8.13 1.34
C LEU A 87 12.41 -8.71 0.54
N GLY A 88 13.59 -8.79 1.14
CA GLY A 88 14.83 -9.23 0.48
C GLY A 88 15.49 -8.15 -0.38
N PHE A 89 15.07 -6.89 -0.22
CA PHE A 89 15.56 -5.73 -0.96
C PHE A 89 15.26 -4.44 -0.18
N SER A 90 16.04 -3.38 -0.47
CA SER A 90 15.86 -2.09 0.19
C SER A 90 14.65 -1.33 -0.37
N TYR A 91 14.05 -0.47 0.46
CA TYR A 91 12.97 0.41 0.00
C TYR A 91 13.40 1.34 -1.14
N ARG A 92 14.67 1.80 -1.11
CA ARG A 92 15.22 2.68 -2.15
C ARG A 92 15.30 1.99 -3.51
N ASP A 93 15.62 0.70 -3.54
CA ASP A 93 15.76 -0.04 -4.80
C ASP A 93 14.40 -0.45 -5.36
N VAL A 94 13.49 -0.92 -4.51
CA VAL A 94 12.14 -1.28 -4.96
C VAL A 94 11.33 -0.06 -5.37
N ASP A 95 11.45 1.09 -4.70
CA ASP A 95 10.73 2.30 -5.11
C ASP A 95 11.16 2.78 -6.49
N LYS A 96 12.47 2.75 -6.80
CA LYS A 96 12.97 3.05 -8.15
C LYS A 96 12.39 2.10 -9.20
N LEU A 97 12.40 0.79 -8.92
CA LEU A 97 11.83 -0.20 -9.82
C LEU A 97 10.32 0.01 -10.02
N LEU A 98 9.57 0.22 -8.93
CA LEU A 98 8.13 0.41 -8.97
C LEU A 98 7.76 1.68 -9.74
N PHE A 99 8.49 2.78 -9.57
CA PHE A 99 8.24 4.01 -10.31
C PHE A 99 8.41 3.81 -11.82
N GLU A 100 9.49 3.16 -12.24
CA GLU A 100 9.75 2.89 -13.65
C GLU A 100 8.74 1.89 -14.25
N MET A 101 8.34 0.88 -13.47
CA MET A 101 7.41 -0.14 -13.90
C MET A 101 5.95 0.33 -13.94
N ILE A 102 5.48 1.07 -12.93
CA ILE A 102 4.07 1.43 -12.75
C ILE A 102 3.78 2.80 -13.36
N ASP A 103 4.53 3.83 -12.97
CA ASP A 103 4.27 5.21 -13.36
C ASP A 103 4.82 5.51 -14.76
N LYS A 104 6.01 5.01 -15.09
CA LYS A 104 6.58 5.10 -16.45
C LYS A 104 6.15 3.96 -17.37
N ARG A 105 5.45 2.94 -16.86
CA ARG A 105 4.92 1.79 -17.62
C ARG A 105 5.97 1.06 -18.46
N LYS A 106 7.23 1.03 -18.00
CA LYS A 106 8.31 0.34 -18.70
C LYS A 106 8.11 -1.17 -18.64
N ASN A 107 8.38 -1.84 -19.75
CA ASN A 107 8.33 -3.30 -19.81
C ASN A 107 9.61 -3.93 -19.27
N LYS A 108 9.58 -5.25 -19.03
CA LYS A 108 10.69 -6.02 -18.46
C LYS A 108 12.03 -5.80 -19.20
N LYS A 109 12.01 -5.74 -20.54
CA LYS A 109 13.24 -5.55 -21.34
C LYS A 109 13.85 -4.18 -21.12
N GLU A 110 13.03 -3.15 -20.98
CA GLU A 110 13.49 -1.79 -20.69
C GLU A 110 14.08 -1.70 -19.28
N LEU A 111 13.45 -2.34 -18.30
CA LEU A 111 13.96 -2.39 -16.92
C LEU A 111 15.31 -3.10 -16.84
N ILE A 112 15.49 -4.24 -17.53
CA ILE A 112 16.79 -4.93 -17.62
C ILE A 112 17.86 -4.01 -18.24
N ARG A 113 17.52 -3.27 -19.30
CA ARG A 113 18.45 -2.30 -19.93
C ARG A 113 18.84 -1.15 -18.99
N MET A 114 18.00 -0.83 -18.01
CA MET A 114 18.32 0.15 -16.96
C MET A 114 19.21 -0.41 -15.86
N GLY A 115 19.57 -1.70 -15.92
CA GLY A 115 20.46 -2.35 -14.96
C GLY A 115 19.76 -3.03 -13.79
N PHE A 116 18.42 -3.16 -13.82
CA PHE A 116 17.71 -3.96 -12.82
C PHE A 116 17.93 -5.46 -13.08
N ASP A 117 18.22 -6.20 -12.01
CA ASP A 117 18.35 -7.67 -12.08
C ASP A 117 17.02 -8.33 -12.48
N GLU A 118 17.10 -9.34 -13.34
CA GLU A 118 15.92 -10.02 -13.87
C GLU A 118 15.11 -10.73 -12.78
N LYS A 119 15.78 -11.39 -11.83
CA LYS A 119 15.09 -12.10 -10.74
C LYS A 119 14.41 -11.11 -9.81
N PHE A 120 15.03 -9.96 -9.56
CA PHE A 120 14.42 -8.89 -8.77
C PHE A 120 13.14 -8.35 -9.42
N ILE A 121 13.16 -8.08 -10.74
CA ILE A 121 11.98 -7.65 -11.48
C ILE A 121 10.86 -8.70 -11.39
N ASP A 122 11.21 -9.98 -11.59
CA ASP A 122 10.23 -11.07 -11.57
C ASP A 122 9.61 -11.26 -10.18
N GLU A 123 10.41 -11.20 -9.13
CA GLU A 123 9.93 -11.32 -7.75
C GLU A 123 8.98 -10.19 -7.36
N VAL A 124 9.34 -8.93 -7.67
CA VAL A 124 8.46 -7.77 -7.41
C VAL A 124 7.19 -7.87 -8.23
N THR A 125 7.29 -8.23 -9.52
CA THR A 125 6.12 -8.43 -10.39
C THR A 125 5.19 -9.51 -9.85
N ARG A 126 5.76 -10.63 -9.38
CA ARG A 126 5.02 -11.74 -8.77
C ARG A 126 4.27 -11.29 -7.53
N ARG A 127 4.92 -10.54 -6.62
CA ARG A 127 4.28 -10.01 -5.40
C ARG A 127 3.12 -9.06 -5.72
N ILE A 128 3.29 -8.17 -6.69
CA ILE A 128 2.23 -7.23 -7.11
C ILE A 128 1.00 -7.99 -7.59
N LYS A 129 1.19 -8.99 -8.46
CA LYS A 129 0.11 -9.81 -9.01
C LYS A 129 -0.56 -10.66 -7.93
N ALA A 130 0.22 -11.36 -7.12
CA ALA A 130 -0.29 -12.24 -6.07
C ALA A 130 -1.12 -11.48 -5.02
N ASN A 131 -0.76 -10.23 -4.72
CA ASN A 131 -1.45 -9.41 -3.73
C ASN A 131 -2.47 -8.41 -4.31
N GLN A 132 -2.81 -8.52 -5.61
CA GLN A 132 -3.76 -7.61 -6.25
C GLN A 132 -5.10 -7.55 -5.52
N PHE A 133 -5.58 -8.68 -5.00
CA PHE A 133 -6.84 -8.78 -4.28
C PHE A 133 -6.93 -7.84 -3.06
N LYS A 134 -5.80 -7.50 -2.42
CA LYS A 134 -5.77 -6.59 -1.26
C LYS A 134 -6.12 -5.13 -1.63
N ARG A 135 -6.02 -4.78 -2.92
CA ARG A 135 -6.32 -3.45 -3.46
C ARG A 135 -7.67 -3.39 -4.17
N CYS A 136 -8.45 -4.45 -4.09
CA CYS A 136 -9.75 -4.55 -4.76
C CYS A 136 -10.87 -4.73 -3.73
N LEU A 137 -12.06 -4.30 -4.12
CA LEU A 137 -13.28 -4.69 -3.42
C LEU A 137 -13.50 -6.20 -3.58
N PRO A 138 -14.27 -6.84 -2.67
CA PRO A 138 -14.73 -8.20 -2.85
C PRO A 138 -15.38 -8.43 -4.21
N VAL A 139 -15.15 -9.60 -4.81
CA VAL A 139 -15.81 -9.99 -6.06
C VAL A 139 -17.29 -10.26 -5.76
N VAL A 140 -18.18 -9.51 -6.41
CA VAL A 140 -19.63 -9.69 -6.29
C VAL A 140 -20.13 -10.48 -7.50
N ALA A 141 -20.81 -11.61 -7.25
CA ALA A 141 -21.44 -12.40 -8.30
C ALA A 141 -22.63 -11.62 -8.89
N LYS A 142 -22.56 -11.29 -10.18
CA LYS A 142 -23.60 -10.50 -10.86
C LYS A 142 -24.83 -11.35 -11.15
N VAL A 143 -25.97 -10.94 -10.59
CA VAL A 143 -27.28 -11.57 -10.81
C VAL A 143 -28.29 -10.57 -11.39
N SER A 144 -28.27 -9.32 -10.93
CA SER A 144 -29.11 -8.23 -11.44
C SER A 144 -28.40 -7.39 -12.51
N ASP A 145 -29.14 -6.50 -13.16
CA ASP A 145 -28.62 -5.59 -14.20
C ASP A 145 -27.51 -4.67 -13.69
N ARG A 146 -27.60 -4.21 -12.42
CA ARG A 146 -26.63 -3.30 -11.79
C ARG A 146 -26.04 -3.89 -10.51
N THR A 147 -24.72 -4.08 -10.49
CA THR A 147 -23.95 -4.64 -9.38
C THR A 147 -22.96 -3.62 -8.79
N VAL A 148 -22.90 -3.52 -7.45
CA VAL A 148 -22.00 -2.60 -6.74
C VAL A 148 -20.53 -2.92 -7.05
N GLY A 149 -19.70 -1.89 -7.26
CA GLY A 149 -18.28 -2.02 -7.61
C GLY A 149 -18.01 -2.38 -9.07
N VAL A 150 -18.96 -3.01 -9.77
CA VAL A 150 -18.86 -3.34 -11.20
C VAL A 150 -19.55 -2.29 -12.05
N ASP A 151 -20.84 -2.04 -11.80
CA ASP A 151 -21.70 -1.13 -12.58
C ASP A 151 -21.95 0.21 -11.87
N PHE A 152 -21.61 0.31 -10.58
CA PHE A 152 -21.76 1.53 -9.76
C PHE A 152 -20.39 2.17 -9.52
N ARG A 153 -19.80 2.76 -10.58
CA ARG A 153 -18.41 3.27 -10.57
C ARG A 153 -18.28 4.78 -10.35
N TYR A 154 -19.36 5.54 -10.53
CA TYR A 154 -19.32 7.00 -10.41
C TYR A 154 -19.71 7.46 -9.02
N SER A 155 -18.99 8.46 -8.51
CA SER A 155 -19.41 9.15 -7.30
C SER A 155 -20.75 9.81 -7.56
N ARG A 156 -21.71 9.59 -6.64
CA ARG A 156 -23.06 10.15 -6.70
C ARG A 156 -23.99 9.62 -7.80
N ASP A 157 -23.78 8.40 -8.25
CA ASP A 157 -24.67 7.69 -9.19
C ASP A 157 -26.02 7.25 -8.57
N TRP A 158 -26.60 8.07 -7.67
CA TRP A 158 -27.90 7.81 -7.03
C TRP A 158 -29.09 8.35 -7.83
N GLY A 159 -28.86 8.91 -9.02
CA GLY A 159 -29.94 9.45 -9.87
C GLY A 159 -30.67 10.66 -9.28
N LEU A 160 -29.99 11.43 -8.43
CA LEU A 160 -30.46 12.74 -7.94
C LEU A 160 -30.08 13.86 -8.91
#